data_AF-A0A8T3MEE8-F1
#
_entry.id   AF-A0A8T3MEE8-F1
#
_cell.length_a   1.000
_cell.length_b   1.000
_cell.length_c   1.000
_cell.angle_alpha   90.00
_cell.angle_beta   90.00
_cell.angle_gamma   90.00
#
_symmetry.space_group_name_H-M   'P 1'
#
loop_
_entity.id
_entity.type
_entity.pdbx_description
1 polymer ?
#
loop_
_entity_poly.entity_id
_entity_poly.type
_entity_poly.pdbx_seq_one_letter_code
_entity_poly.pdbx_strand_id
1 'polypeptide(L)'
;MDAARLNGMTIVSVAEAARLGPITDVVFDSEPFRVAALQVRGEGTNFVIPFDQVRNLGADAVTVESSQVTQMASAGGTFDGLPRLSQLLKLKVVDDGGTLIGLLQSIDLDPATGRVQRLVAHRGGVLGVGGVSTTIAVEAVRSIGADLLTVAVNASSPKDRDTAKTT
;
A
#
# COMPACT_ATOMS: atom_id res chain seq x y z
N MET A 1 3.68 -3.46 -8.34
CA MET A 1 2.50 -2.63 -8.57
C MET A 1 2.41 -1.63 -7.43
N ASP A 2 2.19 -0.35 -7.70
CA ASP A 2 2.02 0.64 -6.63
C ASP A 2 0.66 0.45 -5.94
N ALA A 3 0.68 0.25 -4.62
CA ALA A 3 -0.51 0.06 -3.79
C ALA A 3 -1.52 1.21 -3.92
N ALA A 4 -1.05 2.45 -4.16
CA ALA A 4 -1.93 3.59 -4.35
C ALA A 4 -2.86 3.45 -5.57
N ARG A 5 -2.49 2.63 -6.56
CA ARG A 5 -3.33 2.35 -7.73
C ARG A 5 -4.56 1.51 -7.38
N LEU A 6 -4.55 0.78 -6.26
CA LEU A 6 -5.71 0.01 -5.80
C LEU A 6 -6.85 0.92 -5.35
N ASN A 7 -6.54 2.08 -4.77
CA ASN A 7 -7.56 3.00 -4.30
C ASN A 7 -8.41 3.50 -5.49
N GLY A 8 -9.72 3.35 -5.36
CA GLY A 8 -10.69 3.69 -6.40
C GLY A 8 -10.97 2.57 -7.40
N MET A 9 -10.17 1.49 -7.46
CA MET A 9 -10.49 0.34 -8.30
C MET A 9 -11.76 -0.33 -7.81
N THR A 10 -12.58 -0.82 -8.74
CA THR A 10 -13.82 -1.53 -8.40
C THR A 10 -13.54 -2.99 -8.14
N ILE A 11 -14.14 -3.53 -7.08
CA ILE A 11 -14.18 -4.96 -6.83
C ILE A 11 -15.40 -5.56 -7.52
N VAL A 12 -15.18 -6.66 -8.24
CA VAL A 12 -16.21 -7.43 -8.93
C VAL A 12 -16.23 -8.87 -8.44
N SER A 13 -17.44 -9.40 -8.25
CA SER A 13 -17.67 -10.83 -8.07
C SER A 13 -17.77 -11.51 -9.42
N VAL A 14 -17.06 -12.63 -9.58
CA VAL A 14 -17.14 -13.46 -10.79
C VAL A 14 -18.42 -14.29 -10.81
N ALA A 15 -18.79 -14.92 -9.70
CA ALA A 15 -19.97 -15.79 -9.62
C ALA A 15 -21.29 -15.04 -9.85
N GLU A 16 -21.40 -13.82 -9.31
CA GLU A 16 -22.61 -13.01 -9.45
C GLU A 16 -22.55 -12.01 -10.62
N ALA A 17 -21.40 -11.90 -11.31
CA ALA A 17 -21.14 -10.87 -12.32
C ALA A 17 -21.51 -9.45 -11.83
N ALA A 18 -21.27 -9.19 -10.55
CA ALA A 18 -21.75 -8.00 -9.84
C ALA A 18 -20.60 -7.14 -9.31
N ARG A 19 -20.82 -5.82 -9.29
CA ARG A 19 -19.89 -4.87 -8.64
C ARG A 19 -20.19 -4.83 -7.15
N LEU A 20 -19.16 -5.02 -6.33
CA LEU A 20 -19.28 -4.93 -4.87
C LEU A 20 -19.03 -3.50 -4.37
N GLY A 21 -18.15 -2.76 -5.05
CA GLY A 21 -17.86 -1.36 -4.72
C GLY A 21 -16.40 -0.98 -4.98
N PRO A 22 -16.06 0.31 -4.86
CA PRO A 22 -14.68 0.77 -5.00
C PRO A 22 -13.86 0.55 -3.72
N ILE A 23 -12.58 0.25 -3.90
CA ILE A 23 -11.60 0.19 -2.81
C ILE A 23 -11.37 1.61 -2.28
N THR A 24 -11.48 1.78 -0.97
CA THR A 24 -11.24 3.06 -0.30
C THR A 24 -9.88 3.13 0.40
N ASP A 25 -9.34 1.99 0.82
CA ASP A 25 -8.03 1.90 1.45
C ASP A 25 -7.48 0.48 1.37
N VAL A 26 -6.18 0.32 1.58
CA VAL A 26 -5.49 -0.98 1.61
C VAL A 26 -4.95 -1.20 3.03
N VAL A 27 -5.28 -2.35 3.61
CA VAL A 27 -4.89 -2.71 4.99
C VAL A 27 -3.68 -3.63 4.92
N PHE A 28 -2.65 -3.36 5.73
CA PHE A 28 -1.41 -4.11 5.74
C PHE A 28 -1.22 -4.87 7.04
N ASP A 29 -0.69 -6.08 6.91
CA ASP A 29 0.00 -6.77 7.99
C ASP A 29 1.44 -6.23 8.03
N SER A 30 1.98 -5.96 9.22
CA SER A 30 3.37 -5.50 9.38
C SER A 30 4.36 -6.65 9.55
N GLU A 31 3.88 -7.86 9.88
CA GLU A 31 4.73 -9.02 10.14
C GLU A 31 4.04 -10.32 9.70
N PRO A 32 4.23 -10.77 8.44
CA PRO A 32 5.09 -10.21 7.40
C PRO A 32 4.47 -8.99 6.70
N PHE A 33 5.30 -8.12 6.12
CA PHE A 33 4.81 -6.91 5.45
C PHE A 33 4.11 -7.22 4.11
N ARG A 34 2.77 -7.29 4.16
CA ARG A 34 1.91 -7.64 3.00
C ARG A 34 0.53 -7.00 3.15
N VAL A 35 -0.24 -7.01 2.07
CA VAL A 35 -1.67 -6.67 2.14
C VAL A 35 -2.42 -7.74 2.93
N ALA A 36 -3.11 -7.32 3.97
CA ALA A 36 -4.00 -8.16 4.77
C ALA A 36 -5.43 -8.15 4.20
N ALA A 37 -5.93 -6.97 3.82
CA ALA A 37 -7.27 -6.81 3.30
C ALA A 37 -7.42 -5.55 2.45
N LEU A 38 -8.49 -5.50 1.66
CA LEU A 38 -8.94 -4.32 0.92
C LEU A 38 -10.19 -3.76 1.59
N GLN A 39 -10.17 -2.49 1.97
CA GLN A 39 -11.36 -1.81 2.47
C GLN A 39 -12.19 -1.31 1.29
N VAL A 40 -13.49 -1.59 1.31
CA VAL A 40 -14.41 -1.33 0.20
C VAL A 40 -15.58 -0.50 0.71
N ARG A 41 -15.99 0.47 -0.11
CA ARG A 41 -17.23 1.21 0.13
C ARG A 41 -18.42 0.37 -0.31
N GLY A 42 -19.24 -0.03 0.64
CA GLY A 42 -20.54 -0.65 0.37
C GLY A 42 -21.69 0.35 0.34
N GLU A 43 -22.85 -0.12 -0.09
CA GLU A 43 -24.11 0.63 -0.03
C GLU A 43 -24.61 0.66 1.43
N GLY A 44 -24.16 1.66 2.18
CA GLY A 44 -24.54 1.90 3.58
C GLY A 44 -23.38 1.72 4.55
N THR A 45 -22.77 0.53 4.57
CA THR A 45 -21.65 0.21 5.48
C THR A 45 -20.44 -0.26 4.70
N ASN A 46 -19.26 0.23 5.09
CA ASN A 46 -18.01 -0.25 4.54
C ASN A 46 -17.74 -1.68 5.00
N PHE A 47 -17.16 -2.47 4.11
CA PHE A 47 -16.73 -3.83 4.40
C PHE A 47 -15.26 -3.99 4.01
N VAL A 48 -14.69 -5.12 4.38
CA VAL A 48 -13.33 -5.49 4.03
C VAL A 48 -13.36 -6.82 3.29
N ILE A 49 -12.39 -6.99 2.38
CA ILE A 49 -12.14 -8.25 1.69
C ILE A 49 -10.75 -8.71 2.07
N PRO A 50 -10.61 -9.85 2.78
CA PRO A 50 -9.32 -10.46 3.03
C PRO A 50 -8.54 -10.68 1.72
N PHE A 51 -7.24 -10.41 1.72
CA PHE A 51 -6.44 -10.49 0.48
C PHE A 51 -6.36 -11.93 -0.06
N ASP A 52 -6.44 -12.94 0.80
CA ASP A 52 -6.47 -14.35 0.40
C ASP A 52 -7.75 -14.76 -0.34
N GLN A 53 -8.81 -13.95 -0.28
CA GLN A 53 -10.04 -14.11 -1.05
C GLN A 53 -9.99 -13.36 -2.40
N VAL A 54 -8.93 -12.58 -2.65
CA VAL A 54 -8.73 -11.90 -3.92
C VAL A 54 -8.22 -12.90 -4.95
N ARG A 55 -8.93 -13.00 -6.07
CA ARG A 55 -8.58 -13.89 -7.17
C ARG A 55 -7.59 -13.26 -8.14
N ASN A 56 -7.76 -11.96 -8.43
CA ASN A 56 -6.88 -11.24 -9.35
C ASN A 56 -6.91 -9.73 -9.08
N LEU A 57 -5.74 -9.09 -9.19
CA LEU A 57 -5.57 -7.64 -9.27
C LEU A 57 -5.33 -7.26 -10.73
N GLY A 58 -6.41 -6.93 -11.45
CA GLY A 58 -6.34 -6.54 -12.85
C GLY A 58 -5.88 -5.08 -13.06
N ALA A 59 -5.82 -4.66 -14.32
CA ALA A 59 -5.51 -3.27 -14.67
C ALA A 59 -6.63 -2.29 -14.28
N ASP A 60 -7.89 -2.74 -14.38
CA ASP A 60 -9.08 -1.89 -14.22
C ASP A 60 -9.97 -2.30 -13.03
N ALA A 61 -9.89 -3.56 -12.59
CA ALA A 61 -10.74 -4.10 -11.54
C ALA A 61 -10.03 -5.19 -10.73
N VAL A 62 -10.49 -5.37 -9.50
CA VAL A 62 -10.11 -6.48 -8.63
C VAL A 62 -11.23 -7.51 -8.63
N THR A 63 -10.91 -8.77 -8.86
CA THR A 63 -11.91 -9.85 -8.91
C THR A 63 -11.86 -10.70 -7.65
N VAL A 64 -13.03 -11.07 -7.13
CA VAL A 64 -13.22 -12.10 -6.11
C VAL A 64 -14.13 -13.19 -6.65
N GLU A 65 -14.12 -14.36 -6.03
CA GLU A 65 -14.96 -15.47 -6.50
C GLU A 65 -16.44 -15.16 -6.35
N SER A 66 -16.87 -14.74 -5.14
CA SER A 66 -18.24 -14.34 -4.86
C SER A 66 -18.31 -13.19 -3.86
N SER A 67 -19.48 -12.57 -3.75
CA SER A 67 -19.82 -11.56 -2.73
C SER A 67 -19.76 -12.10 -1.30
N GLN A 68 -19.76 -13.42 -1.08
CA GLN A 68 -19.74 -14.01 0.27
C GLN A 68 -18.40 -13.81 1.00
N VAL A 69 -17.36 -13.36 0.30
CA VAL A 69 -16.04 -13.09 0.88
C VAL A 69 -15.99 -11.79 1.69
N THR A 70 -17.04 -10.97 1.63
CA THR A 70 -17.06 -9.68 2.33
C THR A 70 -17.21 -9.89 3.83
N GLN A 71 -16.41 -9.18 4.61
CA GLN A 71 -16.52 -9.14 6.07
C GLN A 71 -16.87 -7.71 6.50
N MET A 72 -17.74 -7.55 7.50
CA MET A 72 -18.05 -6.21 8.00
C MET A 72 -16.80 -5.55 8.60
N ALA A 73 -16.62 -4.25 8.34
CA ALA A 73 -15.61 -3.46 9.04
C ALA A 73 -16.12 -3.13 10.46
N SER A 74 -15.86 -4.01 11.44
CA SER A 74 -16.25 -3.82 12.83
C SER A 74 -15.04 -3.52 13.73
N ALA A 75 -15.25 -2.69 14.75
CA ALA A 75 -14.27 -2.48 15.82
C ALA A 75 -13.97 -3.82 16.53
N GLY A 76 -12.69 -4.09 16.78
CA GLY A 76 -12.20 -5.36 17.36
C GLY A 76 -12.18 -6.55 16.38
N GLY A 77 -12.45 -6.33 15.09
CA GLY A 77 -12.31 -7.37 14.07
C GLY A 77 -10.85 -7.70 13.73
N THR A 78 -10.62 -8.77 12.97
CA THR A 78 -9.27 -9.26 12.61
C THR A 78 -8.38 -8.22 11.94
N PHE A 79 -8.98 -7.27 11.21
CA PHE A 79 -8.26 -6.22 10.48
C PHE A 79 -8.26 -4.87 11.21
N ASP A 80 -8.86 -4.81 12.40
CA ASP A 80 -8.88 -3.61 13.21
C ASP A 80 -7.50 -3.34 13.82
N GLY A 81 -7.11 -2.06 13.91
CA GLY A 81 -5.79 -1.65 14.37
C GLY A 81 -4.63 -1.92 13.40
N LEU A 82 -4.84 -2.64 12.30
CA LEU A 82 -3.82 -2.83 11.26
C LEU A 82 -3.58 -1.53 10.49
N PRO A 83 -2.32 -1.23 10.11
CA PRO A 83 -1.99 0.00 9.39
C PRO A 83 -2.63 0.03 8.01
N ARG A 84 -3.20 1.18 7.67
CA ARG A 84 -3.76 1.45 6.34
C ARG A 84 -2.78 2.18 5.45
N LEU A 85 -2.91 2.04 4.13
CA LEU A 85 -2.07 2.75 3.16
C LEU A 85 -2.08 4.26 3.43
N SER A 86 -3.26 4.83 3.66
CA SER A 86 -3.42 6.26 3.96
C SER A 86 -2.66 6.73 5.21
N GLN A 87 -2.40 5.83 6.17
CA GLN A 87 -1.60 6.10 7.36
C GLN A 87 -0.11 5.89 7.06
N LEU A 88 0.24 4.78 6.39
CA LEU A 88 1.62 4.46 6.04
C LEU A 88 2.26 5.56 5.18
N LEU A 89 1.54 6.11 4.20
CA LEU A 89 2.01 7.19 3.33
C LEU A 89 2.27 8.53 4.06
N LYS A 90 2.00 8.62 5.37
CA LYS A 90 2.33 9.79 6.19
C LYS A 90 3.59 9.60 7.02
N LEU A 91 4.15 8.38 7.05
CA LEU A 91 5.29 8.04 7.89
C LEU A 91 6.56 8.71 7.39
N LYS A 92 7.38 9.18 8.35
CA LYS A 92 8.76 9.53 8.08
C LYS A 92 9.59 8.26 8.06
N VAL A 93 10.39 8.11 7.00
CA VAL A 93 11.33 7.02 6.86
C VAL A 93 12.68 7.46 7.40
N VAL A 94 13.23 6.74 8.36
CA VAL A 94 14.49 7.05 9.05
C VAL A 94 15.37 5.80 9.04
N ASP A 95 16.68 5.94 8.89
CA ASP A 95 17.59 4.80 9.06
C ASP A 95 17.88 4.48 10.55
N ASP A 96 18.53 3.34 10.80
CA ASP A 96 18.96 2.91 12.13
C ASP A 96 20.07 3.80 12.74
N GLY A 97 20.68 4.68 11.95
CA GLY A 97 21.57 5.76 12.41
C GLY A 97 20.83 7.03 12.83
N GLY A 98 19.50 7.09 12.72
CA GLY A 98 18.69 8.26 13.04
C GLY A 98 18.66 9.33 11.94
N THR A 99 19.18 9.03 10.75
CA THR A 99 19.12 9.92 9.61
C THR A 99 17.77 9.79 8.95
N LEU A 100 17.00 10.89 8.91
CA LEU A 100 15.79 10.93 8.10
C LEU A 100 16.17 10.61 6.64
N ILE A 101 15.37 9.82 5.95
CA ILE A 101 15.52 9.54 4.51
C ILE A 101 14.50 10.40 3.74
N GLY A 102 13.26 10.46 4.23
CA GLY A 102 12.18 11.22 3.61
C GLY A 102 10.81 10.88 4.20
N LEU A 103 9.74 11.27 3.50
CA LEU A 103 8.37 10.79 3.75
C LEU A 103 8.08 9.60 2.84
N LEU A 104 7.34 8.62 3.34
CA LEU A 104 6.93 7.48 2.52
C LEU A 104 5.97 7.95 1.42
N GLN A 105 6.37 7.77 0.17
CA GLN A 105 5.64 8.25 -1.00
C GLN A 105 4.84 7.13 -1.68
N SER A 106 5.42 5.93 -1.79
CA SER A 106 4.74 4.80 -2.41
C SER A 106 5.21 3.45 -1.85
N ILE A 107 4.36 2.44 -2.03
CA ILE A 107 4.60 1.05 -1.64
C ILE A 107 4.36 0.18 -2.87
N ASP A 108 5.40 -0.49 -3.34
CA ASP A 108 5.32 -1.47 -4.42
C ASP A 108 5.02 -2.85 -3.84
N LEU A 109 3.94 -3.48 -4.30
CA LEU A 109 3.58 -4.85 -3.98
C LEU A 109 3.63 -5.78 -5.18
N ASP A 110 3.82 -7.07 -4.93
CA ASP A 110 3.54 -8.15 -5.88
C ASP A 110 2.02 -8.37 -5.95
N PRO A 111 1.37 -8.15 -7.11
CA PRO A 111 -0.08 -8.29 -7.24
C PRO A 111 -0.58 -9.74 -7.07
N ALA A 112 0.27 -10.75 -7.29
CA ALA A 112 -0.12 -12.14 -7.14
C ALA A 112 -0.12 -12.59 -5.67
N THR A 113 0.82 -12.06 -4.87
CA THR A 113 1.03 -12.52 -3.49
C THR A 113 0.64 -11.48 -2.43
N GLY A 114 0.40 -10.23 -2.84
CA GLY A 114 0.15 -9.11 -1.93
C GLY A 114 1.36 -8.69 -1.10
N ARG A 115 2.53 -9.31 -1.31
CA ARG A 115 3.75 -9.00 -0.57
C ARG A 115 4.29 -7.65 -0.99
N VAL A 116 4.64 -6.83 -0.01
CA VAL A 116 5.41 -5.62 -0.28
C VAL A 116 6.80 -6.04 -0.77
N GLN A 117 7.26 -5.43 -1.85
CA GLN A 117 8.60 -5.67 -2.40
C GLN A 117 9.52 -4.50 -2.13
N ARG A 118 9.02 -3.27 -2.29
CA ARG A 118 9.81 -2.05 -2.14
C ARG A 118 8.97 -0.89 -1.64
N LEU A 119 9.65 0.08 -1.05
CA LEU A 119 9.10 1.36 -0.64
C LEU A 119 9.88 2.48 -1.33
N VAL A 120 9.24 3.63 -1.51
CA VAL A 120 9.90 4.85 -2.00
C VAL A 120 9.71 5.95 -0.98
N ALA A 121 10.82 6.47 -0.45
CA ALA A 121 10.81 7.65 0.39
C ALA A 121 11.23 8.87 -0.43
N HIS A 122 10.59 10.02 -0.21
CA HIS A 122 10.92 11.27 -0.89
C HIS A 122 11.26 12.38 0.10
N ARG A 123 12.30 13.15 -0.21
CA ARG A 123 12.73 14.30 0.58
C ARG A 123 12.97 15.52 -0.29
N GLY A 124 12.50 16.67 0.21
CA GLY A 124 12.68 17.95 -0.44
C GLY A 124 11.65 18.15 -1.57
N GLY A 125 11.90 19.15 -2.41
CA GLY A 125 10.96 19.55 -3.45
C GLY A 125 9.71 20.26 -2.91
N VAL A 126 9.02 20.98 -3.80
CA VAL A 126 7.72 21.60 -3.53
C VAL A 126 6.81 21.24 -4.70
N LEU A 127 5.60 20.76 -4.40
CA LEU A 127 4.62 20.34 -5.42
C LEU A 127 5.15 19.31 -6.45
N GLY A 128 6.03 18.39 -6.00
CA GLY A 128 6.56 17.32 -6.86
C GLY A 128 7.69 17.75 -7.81
N VAL A 129 8.17 18.99 -7.69
CA VAL A 129 9.31 19.50 -8.47
C VAL A 129 10.56 19.54 -7.59
N GLY A 130 11.60 18.84 -8.04
CA GLY A 130 12.85 18.69 -7.29
C GLY A 130 12.77 17.66 -6.16
N GLY A 131 13.83 17.55 -5.36
CA GLY A 131 13.94 16.57 -4.28
C GLY A 131 14.70 15.29 -4.66
N VAL A 132 14.82 14.39 -3.70
CA VAL A 132 15.51 13.10 -3.83
C VAL A 132 14.52 12.00 -3.47
N SER A 133 14.34 11.05 -4.38
CA SER A 133 13.60 9.82 -4.12
C SER A 133 14.56 8.66 -3.91
N THR A 134 14.29 7.92 -2.84
CA THR A 134 15.11 6.81 -2.39
C THR A 134 14.27 5.55 -2.41
N THR A 135 14.71 4.55 -3.18
CA THR A 135 14.07 3.23 -3.19
C THR A 135 14.68 2.37 -2.09
N ILE A 136 13.80 1.68 -1.36
CA ILE A 136 14.11 0.87 -0.18
C ILE A 136 13.53 -0.52 -0.39
N ALA A 137 14.35 -1.55 -0.24
CA ALA A 137 13.88 -2.94 -0.31
C ALA A 137 13.09 -3.30 0.96
N VAL A 138 12.03 -4.12 0.84
CA VAL A 138 11.20 -4.50 2.00
C VAL A 138 12.02 -5.18 3.10
N GLU A 139 13.06 -5.91 2.73
CA GLU A 139 13.94 -6.67 3.63
C GLU A 139 14.75 -5.74 4.55
N ALA A 140 14.85 -4.47 4.19
CA ALA A 140 15.51 -3.48 5.01
C ALA A 140 14.60 -2.83 6.05
N VAL A 141 13.28 -3.00 5.95
CA VAL A 141 12.34 -2.46 6.94
C VAL A 141 12.59 -3.15 8.28
N ARG A 142 12.81 -2.36 9.32
CA ARG A 142 13.08 -2.83 10.69
C ARG A 142 11.86 -2.73 11.58
N SER A 143 11.16 -1.59 11.51
CA SER A 143 9.94 -1.40 12.27
C SER A 143 9.01 -0.39 11.58
N ILE A 144 7.71 -0.56 11.84
CA ILE A 144 6.65 0.34 11.41
C ILE A 144 5.92 0.77 12.68
N GLY A 145 6.12 2.02 13.07
CA GLY A 145 5.42 2.65 14.19
C GLY A 145 4.28 3.56 13.73
N ALA A 146 3.70 4.29 14.67
CA ALA A 146 2.61 5.23 14.39
C ALA A 146 3.04 6.43 13.51
N ASP A 147 4.28 6.91 13.69
CA ASP A 147 4.81 8.10 12.99
C ASP A 147 6.08 7.84 12.17
N LEU A 148 6.78 6.73 12.44
CA LEU A 148 8.08 6.41 11.88
C LEU A 148 8.09 5.03 11.24
N LEU A 149 8.79 4.92 10.11
CA LEU A 149 9.22 3.67 9.53
C LEU A 149 10.76 3.65 9.58
N THR A 150 11.33 2.64 10.23
CA THR A 150 12.80 2.52 10.36
C THR A 150 13.37 1.51 9.38
N VAL A 151 14.54 1.79 8.82
CA VAL A 151 15.22 0.94 7.84
C VAL A 151 16.72 0.78 8.15
N ALA A 152 17.37 -0.25 7.61
CA ALA A 152 18.82 -0.37 7.69
C ALA A 152 19.54 0.70 6.84
N VAL A 153 20.66 1.26 7.33
CA VAL A 153 21.44 2.33 6.66
C VAL A 153 21.83 2.05 5.19
N ASN A 154 22.12 0.79 4.83
CA ASN A 154 22.58 0.42 3.48
C ASN A 154 21.45 0.00 2.52
N ALA A 155 20.20 0.23 2.90
CA ALA A 155 19.05 -0.25 2.16
C ALA A 155 18.60 0.62 0.99
N SER A 156 19.20 1.80 0.86
CA SER A 156 18.74 2.86 -0.01
C SER A 156 19.55 2.89 -1.30
N SER A 157 18.86 2.85 -2.43
CA SER A 157 19.44 3.22 -3.72
C SER A 157 18.73 4.47 -4.25
N PRO A 158 19.46 5.51 -4.66
CA PRO A 158 18.87 6.62 -5.38
C PRO A 158 18.22 6.10 -6.66
N LYS A 159 16.97 6.48 -6.95
CA LYS A 159 16.40 6.20 -8.27
C LYS A 159 16.99 7.20 -9.27
N ASP A 160 17.66 6.66 -10.29
CA ASP A 160 18.35 7.41 -11.34
C ASP A 160 17.40 8.39 -12.05
N ARG A 161 17.93 9.58 -12.37
CA ARG A 161 17.20 10.66 -13.06
C ARG A 161 16.99 10.25 -14.50
N ASP A 162 15.76 9.93 -14.90
CA ASP A 162 15.44 9.92 -16.31
C ASP A 162 15.17 11.35 -16.82
N THR A 163 15.82 11.56 -17.94
CA THR A 163 15.96 12.70 -18.82
C THR A 163 14.66 13.47 -19.12
N ALA A 164 14.72 14.80 -18.95
CA ALA A 164 13.89 15.72 -19.71
C ALA A 164 14.81 16.74 -20.38
N LYS A 165 15.09 16.45 -21.65
CA LYS A 165 15.78 17.27 -22.64
C LYS A 165 14.97 18.53 -22.95
N THR A 166 15.56 19.70 -22.72
CA THR A 166 15.14 21.04 -23.19
C THR A 166 16.42 21.88 -23.17
N THR A 167 17.02 22.41 -24.24
CA THR A 167 16.67 22.74 -25.62
C THR A 167 17.96 22.66 -26.44
#